data_AF-A0A1U9Z092-F1
#
_entry.id   AF-A0A1U9Z092-F1
#
_cell.length_a   1.000
_cell.length_b   1.000
_cell.length_c   1.000
_cell.angle_alpha   90.00
_cell.angle_beta   90.00
_cell.angle_gamma   90.00
#
_symmetry.space_group_name_H-M   'P 1'
#
loop_
_entity.id
_entity.type
_entity.pdbx_description
1 polymer ?
#
loop_
_entity_poly.entity_id
_entity_poly.type
_entity_poly.pdbx_seq_one_letter_code
_entity_poly.pdbx_strand_id
1 'polypeptide(L)'
;MKSLLPIVFSLCLAAPALANDKLNNDVRVLAGIAGDLRVVSENCLIIYDPLVGMHVAEALITVPNIDMEAVLDLINKEYEKSRHYTGSECYPDDDERLKTLNNLYNTLLDGLQQSVARGDYG
;
A
#
# COMPACT_ATOMS: atom_id res chain seq x y z
N MET A 1 -45.84 41.36 15.82
CA MET A 1 -45.95 39.99 16.38
C MET A 1 -45.08 39.10 15.48
N LYS A 2 -43.81 38.85 15.84
CA LYS A 2 -43.27 37.72 16.63
C LYS A 2 -43.32 36.37 15.88
N SER A 3 -42.12 35.81 15.65
CA SER A 3 -41.77 34.38 15.45
C SER A 3 -42.14 33.72 14.12
N LEU A 4 -41.36 32.81 13.51
CA LEU A 4 -40.11 32.08 13.84
C LEU A 4 -39.46 31.62 12.51
N LEU A 5 -38.12 31.69 12.40
CA LEU A 5 -37.35 30.85 11.46
C LEU A 5 -37.41 29.38 11.91
N PRO A 6 -37.37 28.41 10.97
CA PRO A 6 -36.63 27.18 11.18
C PRO A 6 -35.31 27.23 10.40
N ILE A 7 -34.24 27.25 11.17
CA ILE A 7 -32.93 26.68 10.86
C ILE A 7 -33.12 25.17 10.59
N VAL A 8 -32.04 24.49 10.18
CA VAL A 8 -31.79 23.04 10.06
C VAL A 8 -32.20 22.39 8.73
N PHE A 9 -31.36 21.59 8.06
CA PHE A 9 -30.20 20.82 8.51
C PHE A 9 -29.21 20.65 7.34
N SER A 10 -27.95 21.04 7.56
CA SER A 10 -26.82 20.59 6.74
C SER A 10 -26.77 19.06 6.74
N LEU A 11 -27.00 18.42 5.59
CA LEU A 11 -26.32 17.16 5.32
C LEU A 11 -25.02 17.49 4.57
N CYS A 12 -24.01 17.89 5.35
CA CYS A 12 -22.66 17.46 5.03
C CYS A 12 -22.72 15.93 4.99
N LEU A 13 -22.82 15.36 3.80
CA LEU A 13 -22.34 14.00 3.55
C LEU A 13 -20.83 14.04 3.74
N ALA A 14 -20.42 14.05 5.01
CA ALA A 14 -19.10 13.62 5.39
C ALA A 14 -19.03 12.14 5.01
N ALA A 15 -18.62 11.87 3.78
CA ALA A 15 -18.05 10.58 3.45
C ALA A 15 -16.94 10.32 4.48
N PRO A 16 -16.89 9.12 5.08
CA PRO A 16 -16.04 8.87 6.24
C PRO A 16 -14.58 9.09 5.85
N ALA A 17 -13.91 10.03 6.52
CA ALA A 17 -12.47 10.24 6.37
C ALA A 17 -11.65 8.98 6.71
N LEU A 18 -12.24 8.03 7.46
CA LEU A 18 -11.66 6.74 7.84
C LEU A 18 -11.46 5.76 6.65
N ALA A 19 -12.21 5.97 5.57
CA ALA A 19 -12.21 5.11 4.39
C ALA A 19 -10.88 5.10 3.63
N ASN A 20 -10.44 6.32 3.32
CA ASN A 20 -9.23 6.59 2.57
C ASN A 20 -7.99 6.17 3.36
N ASP A 21 -8.06 6.18 4.70
CA ASP A 21 -6.94 5.85 5.58
C ASP A 21 -6.55 4.38 5.53
N LYS A 22 -7.53 3.45 5.46
CA LYS A 22 -7.22 2.01 5.41
C LYS A 22 -6.55 1.63 4.08
N LEU A 23 -7.14 2.03 2.96
CA LEU A 23 -6.57 1.73 1.64
C LEU A 23 -5.16 2.32 1.52
N ASN A 24 -4.99 3.60 1.88
CA ASN A 24 -3.67 4.23 1.86
C ASN A 24 -2.67 3.52 2.77
N ASN A 25 -3.10 3.07 3.95
CA ASN A 25 -2.23 2.33 4.86
C ASN A 25 -1.82 0.98 4.27
N ASP A 26 -2.77 0.21 3.73
CA ASP A 26 -2.49 -1.09 3.12
C ASP A 26 -1.50 -0.94 1.95
N VAL A 27 -1.69 0.06 1.09
CA VAL A 27 -0.79 0.37 -0.02
C VAL A 27 0.60 0.80 0.46
N ARG A 28 0.68 1.63 1.51
CA ARG A 28 1.98 2.03 2.10
C ARG A 28 2.73 0.84 2.70
N VAL A 29 2.03 -0.03 3.42
CA VAL A 29 2.63 -1.23 4.01
C VAL A 29 3.13 -2.16 2.90
N LEU A 30 2.31 -2.42 1.88
CA LEU A 30 2.70 -3.24 0.73
C LEU A 30 3.89 -2.65 -0.04
N ALA A 31 3.91 -1.34 -0.26
CA ALA A 31 5.04 -0.65 -0.90
C ALA A 31 6.34 -0.78 -0.08
N GLY A 32 6.25 -0.66 1.25
CA GLY A 32 7.37 -0.88 2.16
C GLY A 32 7.93 -2.30 2.07
N ILE A 33 7.06 -3.31 2.14
CA ILE A 33 7.48 -4.72 2.05
C ILE A 33 8.04 -5.04 0.66
N ALA A 34 7.44 -4.52 -0.41
CA ALA A 34 7.96 -4.66 -1.77
C ALA A 34 9.35 -4.05 -1.92
N GLY A 35 9.59 -2.88 -1.32
CA GLY A 35 10.89 -2.23 -1.25
C GLY A 35 11.93 -3.09 -0.55
N ASP A 36 11.59 -3.62 0.64
CA ASP A 36 12.47 -4.51 1.41
C ASP A 36 12.77 -5.82 0.67
N LEU A 37 11.75 -6.46 0.08
CA LEU A 37 11.91 -7.68 -0.72
C LEU A 37 12.92 -7.47 -1.85
N ARG A 38 12.73 -6.39 -2.60
CA ARG A 38 13.61 -6.05 -3.71
C ARG A 38 15.05 -5.81 -3.24
N VAL A 39 15.24 -4.98 -2.23
CA VAL A 39 16.59 -4.62 -1.75
C VAL A 39 17.34 -5.82 -1.20
N VAL A 40 16.68 -6.64 -0.35
CA VAL A 40 17.34 -7.82 0.22
C VAL A 40 17.67 -8.83 -0.87
N SER A 41 16.76 -9.01 -1.84
CA SER A 41 17.01 -9.93 -2.95
C SER A 41 18.12 -9.44 -3.88
N GLU A 42 18.20 -8.13 -4.14
CA GLU A 42 19.29 -7.49 -4.88
C GLU A 42 20.64 -7.70 -4.16
N ASN A 43 20.69 -7.49 -2.83
CA ASN A 43 21.91 -7.65 -2.03
C ASN A 43 22.39 -9.11 -1.98
N CYS A 44 21.46 -10.06 -1.84
CA CYS A 44 21.79 -11.48 -1.71
C CYS A 44 21.87 -12.23 -3.05
N LEU A 45 21.63 -11.55 -4.18
CA LEU A 45 21.59 -12.15 -5.52
C LEU A 45 20.60 -13.32 -5.62
N ILE A 46 19.50 -13.23 -4.88
CA ILE A 46 18.43 -14.22 -4.88
C ILE A 46 17.43 -13.86 -5.97
N ILE A 47 16.89 -14.86 -6.66
CA ILE A 47 15.84 -14.65 -7.66
C ILE A 47 14.54 -14.34 -6.92
N TYR A 48 14.00 -13.15 -7.18
CA TYR A 48 12.67 -12.73 -6.72
C TYR A 48 11.85 -12.23 -7.90
N ASP A 49 10.55 -12.02 -7.66
CA ASP A 49 9.66 -11.41 -8.65
C ASP A 49 10.02 -9.92 -8.86
N PRO A 50 10.54 -9.53 -10.04
CA PRO A 50 10.93 -8.14 -10.30
C PRO A 50 9.72 -7.19 -10.34
N LEU A 51 8.50 -7.71 -10.42
CA LEU A 51 7.26 -6.94 -10.51
C LEU A 51 6.53 -6.81 -9.17
N VAL A 52 7.16 -7.19 -8.05
CA VAL A 52 6.54 -7.10 -6.72
C VAL A 52 5.96 -5.72 -6.38
N GLY A 53 6.57 -4.63 -6.83
CA GLY A 53 5.98 -3.29 -6.70
C GLY A 53 4.76 -3.09 -7.60
N MET A 54 4.81 -3.58 -8.83
CA MET A 54 3.77 -3.40 -9.86
C MET A 54 2.49 -4.16 -9.56
N HIS A 55 2.55 -5.29 -8.85
CA HIS A 55 1.34 -6.02 -8.44
C HIS A 55 0.47 -5.20 -7.48
N VAL A 56 1.06 -4.32 -6.67
CA VAL A 56 0.31 -3.36 -5.83
C VAL A 56 -0.44 -2.38 -6.72
N ALA A 57 0.22 -1.85 -7.75
CA ALA A 57 -0.40 -0.95 -8.71
C ALA A 57 -1.52 -1.64 -9.52
N GLU A 58 -1.31 -2.90 -9.93
CA GLU A 58 -2.29 -3.71 -10.62
C GLU A 58 -3.54 -3.96 -9.76
N ALA A 59 -3.37 -4.27 -8.47
CA ALA A 59 -4.49 -4.47 -7.55
C ALA A 59 -5.38 -3.22 -7.41
N LEU A 60 -4.85 -2.04 -7.68
CA LEU A 60 -5.52 -0.75 -7.51
C LEU A 60 -6.12 -0.18 -8.80
N ILE A 61 -5.80 -0.75 -9.97
CA ILE A 61 -6.14 -0.15 -11.27
C ILE A 61 -7.65 0.04 -11.49
N THR A 62 -8.47 -0.76 -10.82
CA THR A 62 -9.93 -0.73 -10.90
C THR A 62 -10.56 0.21 -9.86
N VAL A 63 -9.77 0.78 -8.94
CA VAL A 63 -10.26 1.71 -7.91
C VAL A 63 -10.53 3.07 -8.56
N PRO A 64 -11.77 3.60 -8.48
CA PRO A 64 -12.10 4.89 -9.08
C PRO A 64 -11.38 6.03 -8.36
N ASN A 65 -10.91 7.02 -9.13
CA ASN A 65 -10.21 8.22 -8.66
C ASN A 65 -8.90 7.93 -7.91
N ILE A 66 -8.30 6.76 -8.08
CA ILE A 66 -6.97 6.50 -7.56
C ILE A 66 -5.93 7.28 -8.37
N ASP A 67 -5.00 7.93 -7.67
CA ASP A 67 -3.85 8.59 -8.28
C ASP A 67 -2.75 7.55 -8.48
N MET A 68 -2.71 6.94 -9.67
CA MET A 68 -1.73 5.91 -10.00
C MET A 68 -0.29 6.45 -10.05
N GLU A 69 -0.10 7.73 -10.37
CA GLU A 69 1.22 8.35 -10.34
C GLU A 69 1.73 8.40 -8.90
N ALA A 70 0.89 8.84 -7.97
CA ALA A 70 1.22 8.84 -6.54
C ALA A 70 1.51 7.43 -5.98
N VAL A 71 0.80 6.39 -6.45
CA VAL A 71 1.06 5.00 -6.07
C VAL A 71 2.44 4.54 -6.55
N LEU A 72 2.78 4.80 -7.81
CA LEU A 72 4.08 4.42 -8.38
C LEU A 72 5.23 5.19 -7.71
N ASP A 73 5.03 6.48 -7.44
CA ASP A 73 5.99 7.30 -6.70
C ASP A 73 6.21 6.77 -5.28
N LEU A 74 5.15 6.33 -4.60
CA LEU A 74 5.26 5.71 -3.29
C LEU A 74 6.07 4.41 -3.33
N ILE A 75 5.81 3.53 -4.31
CA ILE A 75 6.56 2.28 -4.50
C ILE A 75 8.05 2.57 -4.71
N ASN A 76 8.36 3.53 -5.58
CA ASN A 76 9.75 3.94 -5.82
C ASN A 76 10.38 4.52 -4.56
N LYS A 77 9.67 5.41 -3.85
CA LYS A 77 10.15 6.03 -2.63
C LYS A 77 10.45 5.01 -1.53
N GLU A 78 9.60 4.03 -1.32
CA GLU A 78 9.84 2.99 -0.32
C GLU A 78 11.01 2.08 -0.72
N TYR A 79 11.17 1.74 -2.00
CA TYR A 79 12.39 1.04 -2.48
C TYR A 79 13.67 1.84 -2.18
N GLU A 80 13.71 3.12 -2.54
CA GLU A 80 14.86 4.01 -2.31
C GLU A 80 15.18 4.13 -0.82
N LYS A 81 14.14 4.23 0.01
CA LYS A 81 14.24 4.26 1.47
C LYS A 81 14.80 2.95 2.02
N SER A 82 14.26 1.80 1.61
CA SER A 82 14.76 0.49 2.02
C SER A 82 16.21 0.28 1.62
N ARG A 83 16.60 0.73 0.42
CA ARG A 83 17.98 0.66 -0.07
C ARG A 83 18.92 1.52 0.79
N HIS A 84 18.47 2.70 1.19
CA HIS A 84 19.25 3.58 2.06
C HIS A 84 19.49 2.99 3.45
N TYR A 85 18.47 2.36 4.06
CA TYR A 85 18.55 1.85 5.43
C TYR A 85 19.12 0.44 5.56
N THR A 86 18.82 -0.46 4.62
CA THR A 86 19.31 -1.84 4.65
C THR A 86 20.78 -1.94 4.24
N GLY A 87 21.28 -0.94 3.48
CA GLY A 87 22.62 -1.00 2.91
C GLY A 87 22.73 -2.02 1.78
N SER A 88 23.96 -2.45 1.49
CA SER A 88 24.31 -3.32 0.35
C SER A 88 24.83 -4.71 0.75
N GLU A 89 24.80 -5.04 2.04
CA GLU A 89 25.29 -6.33 2.54
C GLU A 89 24.18 -7.38 2.49
N CYS A 90 24.57 -8.64 2.26
CA CYS A 90 23.71 -9.80 2.47
C CYS A 90 24.10 -10.46 3.79
N TYR A 91 23.15 -10.57 4.72
CA TYR A 91 23.35 -11.15 6.04
C TYR A 91 22.92 -12.62 6.08
N PRO A 92 23.47 -13.44 7.00
CA PRO A 92 23.15 -14.87 7.10
C PRO A 92 21.66 -15.19 7.23
N ASP A 93 20.87 -14.31 7.86
CA ASP A 93 19.44 -14.53 8.12
C ASP A 93 18.53 -13.96 7.01
N ASP A 94 19.09 -13.34 5.97
CA ASP A 94 18.29 -12.67 4.93
C ASP A 94 17.46 -13.66 4.08
N ASP A 95 17.87 -14.93 3.98
CA ASP A 95 17.08 -15.98 3.34
C ASP A 95 15.74 -16.23 4.06
N GLU A 96 15.77 -16.27 5.40
CA GLU A 96 14.57 -16.46 6.21
C GLU A 96 13.72 -15.19 6.24
N ARG A 97 14.39 -14.03 6.30
CA ARG A 97 13.75 -12.72 6.18
C ARG A 97 12.99 -12.60 4.85
N LEU A 98 13.60 -12.98 3.72
CA LEU A 98 12.96 -12.94 2.40
C LEU A 98 11.71 -13.83 2.34
N LYS A 99 11.79 -15.05 2.88
CA LYS A 99 10.62 -15.94 2.96
C LYS A 99 9.49 -15.30 3.78
N THR A 100 9.83 -14.70 4.91
CA THR A 100 8.87 -14.04 5.79
C THR A 100 8.23 -12.84 5.10
N LEU A 101 9.04 -11.97 4.49
CA LEU A 101 8.57 -10.80 3.75
C LEU A 101 7.69 -11.21 2.57
N ASN A 102 8.05 -12.26 1.84
CA ASN A 102 7.29 -12.74 0.69
C ASN A 102 5.92 -13.30 1.11
N ASN A 103 5.87 -14.08 2.19
CA ASN A 103 4.61 -14.59 2.74
C ASN A 103 3.70 -13.45 3.22
N LEU A 104 4.28 -12.47 3.91
CA LEU A 104 3.55 -11.30 4.40
C LEU A 104 3.02 -10.46 3.23
N TYR A 105 3.87 -10.21 2.22
CA TYR A 105 3.51 -9.50 1.00
C TYR A 105 2.32 -10.14 0.30
N ASN A 106 2.39 -11.44 0.02
CA ASN A 106 1.32 -12.16 -0.68
C ASN A 106 0.01 -12.15 0.13
N THR A 107 0.09 -12.34 1.45
CA THR A 107 -1.09 -12.30 2.33
C THR A 107 -1.77 -10.93 2.29
N LEU A 108 -0.99 -9.85 2.35
CA LEU A 108 -1.52 -8.49 2.33
C LEU A 108 -2.02 -8.09 0.93
N LEU A 109 -1.36 -8.53 -0.13
CA LEU A 109 -1.77 -8.28 -1.50
C LEU A 109 -3.11 -8.96 -1.79
N ASP A 110 -3.27 -10.21 -1.41
CA ASP A 110 -4.54 -10.93 -1.52
C ASP A 110 -5.64 -10.21 -0.73
N GLY A 111 -5.32 -9.72 0.47
CA GLY A 111 -6.23 -8.92 1.29
C GLY A 111 -6.66 -7.61 0.60
N LEU A 112 -5.71 -6.89 0.00
CA LEU A 112 -5.96 -5.68 -0.77
C LEU A 112 -6.87 -5.97 -1.96
N GLN A 113 -6.53 -6.99 -2.77
CA GLN A 113 -7.31 -7.38 -3.93
C GLN A 113 -8.75 -7.74 -3.57
N GLN A 114 -8.95 -8.46 -2.46
CA GLN A 114 -10.28 -8.77 -1.95
C GLN A 114 -11.05 -7.52 -1.50
N SER A 115 -10.38 -6.60 -0.80
CA SER A 115 -10.98 -5.32 -0.40
C SER A 115 -11.40 -4.49 -1.62
N VAL A 116 -10.54 -4.38 -2.63
CA VAL A 116 -10.83 -3.69 -3.89
C VAL A 116 -12.00 -4.35 -4.61
N ALA A 117 -12.00 -5.68 -4.75
CA ALA A 117 -13.05 -6.42 -5.43
C ALA A 117 -14.43 -6.29 -4.75
N ARG A 118 -14.46 -6.18 -3.42
CA ARG A 118 -15.71 -5.98 -2.67
C ARG A 118 -16.18 -4.54 -2.61
N GLY A 119 -15.34 -3.57 -2.98
CA GLY A 119 -15.60 -2.16 -2.70
C GLY A 119 -15.36 -1.76 -1.24
N ASP A 120 -14.77 -2.67 -0.44
CA ASP A 120 -14.51 -2.51 1.00
C ASP A 120 -13.13 -1.85 1.22
N TYR A 121 -12.93 -0.73 0.55
CA TYR A 121 -11.76 0.15 0.69
C TYR A 121 -12.15 1.49 1.32
N GLY A 122 -13.28 1.51 2.04
CA GLY A 122 -13.77 2.64 2.81
C GLY A 122 -14.12 2.35 4.26
#